data_AF-A0A350Y822-F1
#
_entry.id   AF-A0A350Y822-F1
#
_cell.length_a   1.000
_cell.length_b   1.000
_cell.length_c   1.000
_cell.angle_alpha   90.00
_cell.angle_beta   90.00
_cell.angle_gamma   90.00
#
_symmetry.space_group_name_H-M   'P 1'
#
loop_
_entity.id
_entity.type
_entity.pdbx_description
1 polymer ?
#
loop_
_entity_poly.entity_id
_entity_poly.type
_entity_poly.pdbx_seq_one_letter_code
_entity_poly.pdbx_strand_id
1 'polypeptide(L)'
;MKFWDILALNAIAYLFGILSYLVILYRYTWTGDPALADYIDPDAAGVAKFFSSWGLMWGVLAVLLFLIKLRQTQIWTRLLLSILSMGALFICSYRLVEVIGVCRVNTCLP
;
A
#
# COMPACT_ATOMS: atom_id res chain seq x y z
N MET A 1 -3.71 -14.13 -21.45
CA MET A 1 -4.11 -12.98 -20.60
C MET A 1 -4.44 -11.78 -21.47
N LYS A 2 -5.53 -11.07 -21.18
CA LYS A 2 -6.02 -9.89 -21.90
C LYS A 2 -5.47 -8.61 -21.24
N PHE A 3 -5.53 -7.48 -21.94
CA PHE A 3 -5.15 -6.15 -21.40
C PHE A 3 -5.89 -5.84 -20.08
N TRP A 4 -7.17 -6.23 -20.03
CA TRP A 4 -8.06 -6.07 -18.89
C TRP A 4 -7.55 -6.74 -17.60
N ASP A 5 -6.77 -7.82 -17.69
CA ASP A 5 -6.24 -8.52 -16.52
C ASP A 5 -5.24 -7.64 -15.76
N ILE A 6 -4.39 -6.89 -16.47
CA ILE A 6 -3.39 -5.99 -15.85
C ILE A 6 -4.09 -4.77 -15.23
N LEU A 7 -5.13 -4.26 -15.89
CA LEU A 7 -5.92 -3.15 -15.37
C LEU A 7 -6.67 -3.55 -14.09
N ALA A 8 -7.27 -4.74 -14.08
CA ALA A 8 -7.95 -5.28 -12.92
C ALA A 8 -7.00 -5.47 -11.73
N LEU A 9 -5.79 -5.99 -11.97
CA LEU A 9 -4.78 -6.17 -10.92
C LEU A 9 -4.32 -4.84 -10.32
N ASN A 10 -4.11 -3.81 -11.15
CA ASN A 10 -3.82 -2.47 -10.66
C ASN A 10 -4.99 -1.91 -9.84
N ALA A 11 -6.22 -2.04 -10.31
CA ALA A 11 -7.40 -1.60 -9.57
C ALA A 11 -7.53 -2.29 -8.21
N ILE A 12 -7.24 -3.60 -8.15
CA ILE A 12 -7.20 -4.37 -6.89
C ILE A 12 -6.09 -3.86 -5.97
N ALA A 13 -4.89 -3.61 -6.49
CA ALA A 13 -3.78 -3.06 -5.71
C ALA A 13 -4.13 -1.68 -5.13
N TYR A 14 -4.74 -0.80 -5.93
CA TYR A 14 -5.24 0.50 -5.46
C TYR A 14 -6.34 0.36 -4.40
N LEU A 15 -7.28 -0.57 -4.58
CA LEU A 15 -8.33 -0.84 -3.60
C LEU A 15 -7.73 -1.23 -2.25
N PHE A 16 -6.77 -2.17 -2.24
CA PHE A 16 -6.08 -2.58 -1.03
C PHE A 16 -5.26 -1.46 -0.39
N GLY A 17 -4.59 -0.64 -1.22
CA GLY A 17 -3.92 0.57 -0.77
C GLY A 17 -4.89 1.51 -0.05
N ILE A 18 -5.98 1.90 -0.70
CA ILE A 18 -6.99 2.81 -0.12
C ILE A 18 -7.61 2.21 1.15
N LEU A 19 -7.95 0.92 1.14
CA LEU A 19 -8.49 0.22 2.32
C LEU A 19 -7.52 0.28 3.51
N SER A 20 -6.20 0.23 3.29
CA SER A 20 -5.24 0.35 4.39
C SER A 20 -5.07 1.77 4.93
N TYR A 21 -5.52 2.80 4.19
CA TYR A 21 -5.64 4.17 4.71
C TYR A 21 -6.95 4.41 5.48
N LEU A 22 -8.01 3.65 5.19
CA LEU A 22 -9.25 3.70 6.00
C LEU A 22 -9.01 3.19 7.43
N VAL A 23 -8.03 2.31 7.61
CA VAL A 23 -7.55 1.93 8.94
C VAL A 23 -6.71 3.09 9.47
N ILE A 24 -7.36 4.03 10.16
CA ILE A 24 -6.69 5.19 10.75
C ILE A 24 -5.77 4.71 11.86
N LEU A 25 -4.46 4.93 11.66
CA LEU A 25 -3.45 4.75 12.69
C LEU A 25 -3.25 6.14 13.31
N TYR A 26 -3.94 6.44 14.41
CA TYR A 26 -3.78 7.73 15.08
C TYR A 26 -2.42 7.78 15.80
N ARG A 27 -1.62 8.82 15.54
CA ARG A 27 -0.76 9.44 16.54
C ARG A 27 -1.45 10.71 17.00
N TYR A 28 -2.25 10.65 18.07
CA TYR A 28 -2.77 11.88 18.67
C TYR A 28 -1.64 12.57 19.44
N THR A 29 -0.92 13.49 18.79
CA THR A 29 -0.09 14.47 19.49
C THR A 29 -0.92 15.72 19.74
N TRP A 30 -1.88 15.65 20.67
CA TRP A 30 -2.44 16.85 21.27
C TRP A 30 -1.63 17.20 22.50
N THR A 31 -1.12 18.42 22.50
CA THR A 31 -0.28 19.03 23.52
C THR A 31 -0.84 18.85 24.93
N GLY A 32 -0.08 18.16 25.79
CA GLY A 32 -0.15 18.35 27.24
C GLY A 32 -0.78 17.23 28.09
N ASP A 33 -1.48 16.27 27.50
CA ASP A 33 -2.04 15.14 28.27
C ASP A 33 -1.09 13.92 28.25
N PRO A 34 -1.04 13.10 29.33
CA PRO A 34 -0.30 11.85 29.30
C PRO A 34 -0.82 11.05 28.13
N ALA A 35 0.09 10.81 27.19
CA ALA A 35 -0.14 10.11 25.96
C ALA A 35 -0.99 8.86 26.20
N LEU A 36 -2.28 8.92 25.83
CA LEU A 36 -2.99 7.75 25.31
C LEU A 36 -2.36 7.27 23.97
N ALA A 37 -1.10 7.64 23.69
CA ALA A 37 -0.36 7.45 22.45
C ALA A 37 0.39 6.11 22.39
N ASP A 38 0.41 5.33 23.48
CA ASP A 38 1.09 4.03 23.49
C ASP A 38 0.18 2.86 23.08
N TYR A 39 -1.14 3.05 23.06
CA TYR A 39 -2.07 2.02 22.63
C TYR A 39 -2.44 2.19 21.16
N ILE A 40 -1.53 1.73 20.30
CA ILE A 40 -1.94 1.27 18.98
C ILE A 40 -2.52 -0.10 19.18
N ASP A 41 -3.81 -0.27 18.89
CA ASP A 41 -4.41 -1.61 18.86
C ASP A 41 -3.56 -2.48 17.93
N PRO A 42 -2.84 -3.49 18.45
CA PRO A 42 -1.94 -4.31 17.66
C PRO A 42 -2.70 -5.01 16.53
N ASP A 43 -3.99 -5.24 16.73
CA ASP A 43 -4.92 -5.77 15.73
C ASP A 43 -5.14 -4.79 14.57
N ALA A 44 -5.35 -3.50 14.85
CA ALA A 44 -5.50 -2.48 13.81
C ALA A 44 -4.21 -2.30 13.00
N ALA A 45 -3.04 -2.31 13.67
CA ALA A 45 -1.75 -2.29 13.00
C ALA A 45 -1.52 -3.56 12.16
N GLY A 46 -1.93 -4.72 12.66
CA GLY A 46 -1.88 -5.99 11.94
C GLY A 46 -2.72 -5.97 10.66
N VAL A 47 -3.95 -5.46 10.74
CA VAL A 47 -4.85 -5.31 9.59
C VAL A 47 -4.29 -4.33 8.56
N ALA A 48 -3.74 -3.18 8.99
CA ALA A 48 -3.11 -2.23 8.09
C ALA A 48 -1.85 -2.79 7.40
N LYS A 49 -1.03 -3.59 8.11
CA LYS A 49 0.09 -4.34 7.51
C LYS A 49 -0.40 -5.36 6.50
N PHE A 50 -1.44 -6.11 6.83
CA PHE A 50 -2.00 -7.12 5.94
C PHE A 50 -2.47 -6.50 4.63
N PHE A 51 -3.31 -5.46 4.68
CA PHE A 51 -3.82 -4.80 3.48
C PHE A 51 -2.70 -4.16 2.64
N SER A 52 -1.72 -3.50 3.27
CA SER A 52 -0.61 -2.86 2.55
C SER A 52 0.31 -3.88 1.88
N SER A 53 0.59 -5.01 2.55
CA SER A 53 1.40 -6.10 2.01
C SER A 53 0.69 -6.82 0.86
N TRP A 54 -0.62 -7.05 1.02
CA TRP A 54 -1.45 -7.68 0.00
C TRP A 54 -1.59 -6.78 -1.23
N GLY A 55 -1.78 -5.48 -1.05
CA GLY A 55 -1.78 -4.48 -2.12
C GLY A 55 -0.44 -4.45 -2.89
N LEU A 56 0.69 -4.52 -2.18
CA LEU A 56 2.01 -4.64 -2.80
C LEU A 56 2.16 -5.91 -3.63
N MET A 57 1.69 -7.05 -3.14
CA MET A 57 1.75 -8.32 -3.88
C MET A 57 1.03 -8.20 -5.24
N TRP A 58 -0.18 -7.61 -5.26
CA TRP A 58 -0.94 -7.40 -6.49
C TRP A 58 -0.31 -6.35 -7.41
N GLY A 59 0.24 -5.27 -6.83
CA GLY A 59 0.97 -4.24 -7.60
C GLY A 59 2.22 -4.81 -8.28
N VAL A 60 3.01 -5.62 -7.57
CA VAL A 60 4.19 -6.31 -8.12
C VAL A 60 3.79 -7.29 -9.22
N LEU A 61 2.72 -8.06 -9.01
CA LEU A 61 2.21 -8.98 -10.02
C LEU A 61 1.75 -8.24 -11.28
N ALA A 62 1.06 -7.11 -11.13
CA ALA A 62 0.66 -6.25 -12.25
C ALA A 62 1.88 -5.75 -13.05
N VAL A 63 2.94 -5.31 -12.36
CA VAL A 63 4.20 -4.89 -13.00
C VAL A 63 4.87 -6.04 -13.74
N LEU A 64 4.99 -7.21 -13.12
CA LEU A 64 5.60 -8.40 -13.76
C LEU A 64 4.88 -8.77 -15.06
N LEU A 65 3.55 -8.80 -15.03
CA LEU A 65 2.73 -9.10 -16.21
C LEU A 65 2.84 -8.01 -17.29
N PHE A 66 2.96 -6.75 -16.88
CA PHE A 66 3.23 -5.65 -17.79
C PHE A 66 4.60 -5.78 -18.47
N LEU A 67 5.65 -6.13 -17.72
CA LEU A 67 7.01 -6.38 -18.24
C LEU A 67 7.03 -7.51 -19.27
N ILE A 68 6.27 -8.59 -19.05
CA ILE A 68 6.15 -9.70 -20.01
C ILE A 68 5.49 -9.24 -21.32
N LYS A 69 4.53 -8.32 -21.25
CA LYS A 69 3.74 -7.83 -22.40
C LYS A 69 4.26 -6.55 -23.04
N LEU A 70 5.40 -6.05 -22.59
CA LEU A 70 5.94 -4.76 -22.99
C LEU A 70 6.30 -4.70 -24.48
N ARG A 71 6.52 -5.83 -25.16
CA ARG A 71 6.86 -5.86 -26.60
C ARG A 71 5.68 -5.61 -27.55
N GLN A 72 4.43 -5.87 -27.12
CA GLN A 72 3.25 -5.85 -28.00
C GLN A 72 2.30 -4.67 -27.78
N THR A 73 2.59 -3.79 -26.82
CA THR A 73 1.73 -2.66 -26.44
C THR A 73 2.15 -1.37 -27.12
N GLN A 74 1.19 -0.49 -27.44
CA GLN A 74 1.48 0.84 -27.97
C GLN A 74 2.10 1.76 -26.90
N ILE A 75 2.83 2.80 -27.34
CA ILE A 75 3.57 3.70 -26.44
C ILE A 75 2.67 4.38 -25.39
N TRP A 76 1.46 4.80 -25.79
CA TRP A 76 0.50 5.47 -24.91
C TRP A 76 -0.06 4.53 -23.83
N THR A 77 -0.38 3.29 -24.20
CA THR A 77 -0.84 2.29 -23.24
C THR A 77 0.27 1.85 -22.29
N ARG A 78 1.52 1.83 -22.74
CA ARG A 78 2.68 1.62 -21.87
C ARG A 78 2.84 2.72 -20.82
N LEU A 79 2.76 3.98 -21.24
CA LEU A 79 2.86 5.14 -20.33
C LEU A 79 1.77 5.09 -19.25
N LEU A 80 0.52 4.86 -19.65
CA LEU A 80 -0.61 4.80 -18.73
C LEU A 80 -0.49 3.63 -17.72
N LEU A 81 -0.13 2.44 -18.20
CA LEU A 81 0.08 1.26 -17.35
C LEU A 81 1.27 1.42 -16.41
N SER A 82 2.34 2.06 -16.85
CA SER A 82 3.49 2.37 -16.00
C SER A 82 3.11 3.32 -14.86
N ILE A 83 2.36 4.40 -15.16
CA ILE A 83 1.92 5.36 -14.15
C ILE A 83 1.01 4.70 -13.11
N LEU A 84 0.04 3.90 -13.56
CA LEU A 84 -0.87 3.18 -12.66
C LEU A 84 -0.13 2.18 -11.76
N SER A 85 0.78 1.41 -12.35
CA SER A 85 1.52 0.41 -11.58
C SER A 85 2.48 1.05 -10.58
N MET A 86 3.17 2.12 -10.98
CA MET A 86 4.04 2.88 -10.08
C MET A 86 3.25 3.56 -8.95
N GLY A 87 2.09 4.14 -9.26
CA GLY A 87 1.24 4.77 -8.26
C GLY A 87 0.71 3.75 -7.24
N ALA A 88 0.26 2.58 -7.69
CA ALA A 88 -0.19 1.51 -6.79
C ALA A 88 0.94 1.03 -5.86
N LEU A 89 2.14 0.83 -6.40
CA LEU A 89 3.32 0.46 -5.61
C LEU A 89 3.71 1.54 -4.61
N PHE A 90 3.66 2.81 -5.01
CA PHE A 90 4.02 3.92 -4.14
C PHE A 90 3.06 4.02 -2.94
N ILE A 91 1.75 3.97 -3.19
CA ILE A 91 0.73 4.04 -2.12
C ILE A 91 0.90 2.90 -1.13
N CYS A 92 1.03 1.66 -1.61
CA CYS A 92 1.11 0.49 -0.74
C CYS A 92 2.45 0.42 0.00
N SER A 93 3.57 0.77 -0.64
CA SER A 93 4.90 0.79 0.00
C SER A 93 5.01 1.90 1.03
N TYR A 94 4.55 3.11 0.73
CA TYR A 94 4.55 4.22 1.68
C TYR A 94 3.76 3.85 2.93
N ARG A 95 2.55 3.33 2.75
CA ARG A 95 1.70 2.95 3.88
C ARG A 95 2.30 1.82 4.70
N LEU A 96 2.93 0.82 4.06
CA LEU A 96 3.63 -0.24 4.76
C LEU A 96 4.78 0.30 5.61
N VAL A 97 5.60 1.21 5.06
CA VAL A 97 6.71 1.86 5.79
C VAL A 97 6.19 2.67 6.97
N GLU A 98 5.09 3.41 6.78
CA GLU A 98 4.43 4.15 7.85
C GLU A 98 3.99 3.22 8.98
N VAL A 99 3.30 2.12 8.67
CA VAL A 99 2.84 1.15 9.67
C VAL A 99 4.01 0.47 10.39
N ILE A 100 5.09 0.12 9.67
CA ILE A 100 6.30 -0.46 10.28
C ILE A 100 7.00 0.56 11.18
N GLY A 101 7.16 1.80 10.72
CA GLY A 101 7.80 2.87 11.48
C GLY A 101 7.04 3.18 12.77
N VAL A 102 5.72 3.21 12.69
CA VAL A 102 4.83 3.38 13.83
C VAL A 102 4.93 2.20 14.81
N CYS A 103 4.92 0.95 14.34
CA CYS A 103 5.13 -0.22 15.21
C CYS A 103 6.50 -0.22 15.90
N ARG A 104 7.57 0.16 15.18
CA ARG A 104 8.94 0.13 15.71
C ARG A 104 9.12 1.12 16.87
N VAL A 105 8.54 2.31 16.76
CA VAL A 105 8.62 3.30 17.84
C VAL A 105 7.90 2.82 19.09
N ASN A 106 6.72 2.22 18.97
CA ASN A 106 5.95 1.74 20.12
C ASN A 106 6.52 0.46 20.77
N THR A 107 7.24 -0.39 20.04
CA THR A 107 7.92 -1.57 20.63
C THR A 107 9.29 -1.28 21.24
N CYS A 108 9.86 -0.10 20.98
CA CYS A 108 11.21 0.28 21.42
C CYS A 108 11.21 1.35 22.52
N LEU A 109 10.05 1.85 22.93
CA LEU A 109 9.87 2.65 24.13
C LEU A 109 9.29 1.73 25.22
N PRO A 110 10.10 1.29 26.21
CA PRO A 110 9.59 0.68 27.43
C PRO A 110 8.87 1.71 28.32
#